data_AF-A0A2S7WXJ9-F1
#
_entry.id   AF-A0A2S7WXJ9-F1
#
_cell.length_a   1.000
_cell.length_b   1.000
_cell.length_c   1.000
_cell.angle_alpha   90.00
_cell.angle_beta   90.00
_cell.angle_gamma   90.00
#
_symmetry.space_group_name_H-M   'P 1'
#
loop_
_entity.id
_entity.type
_entity.pdbx_description
1 polymer ?
#
loop_
_entity_poly.entity_id
_entity_poly.type
_entity_poly.pdbx_seq_one_letter_code
_entity_poly.pdbx_strand_id
1 'polypeptide(L)'
;MESINKIKENEWLKLLEEAIQSGVKIQVNHRFKYKEKGLGTFLTAAKRSNKTQLIKKIESLGVNFKMHSKKPEHYLEKYISQLSTQKRPNKQQFITRFNAYILPRKGLLNEQTTEKLNKLWEKRFNEKRKWTKPETDLDRVQFWKDFRYNGNINPEGKWFHYRKYMGKLYGWVYTRKRDEQKMNLIKEHFTKKELSELKKEGF
;
A
#
# COMPACT_ATOMS: atom_id res chain seq x y z
N MET A 1 0.28 -31.83 -38.97
CA MET A 1 0.56 -32.38 -37.62
C MET A 1 0.93 -31.24 -36.70
N GLU A 2 0.17 -31.01 -35.62
CA GLU A 2 0.61 -30.06 -34.58
C GLU A 2 1.87 -30.60 -33.90
N SER A 3 2.84 -29.74 -33.62
CA SER A 3 4.03 -30.15 -32.89
C SER A 3 3.66 -30.66 -31.50
N ILE A 4 4.36 -31.66 -30.99
CA ILE A 4 4.15 -32.25 -29.64
C ILE A 4 4.07 -31.17 -28.54
N ASN A 5 4.80 -30.07 -28.73
CA ASN A 5 4.78 -28.91 -27.82
C ASN A 5 3.44 -28.16 -27.84
N LYS A 6 2.77 -28.00 -28.99
CA LYS A 6 1.44 -27.36 -29.08
C LYS A 6 0.35 -28.19 -28.40
N ILE A 7 0.41 -29.52 -28.52
CA ILE A 7 -0.54 -30.42 -27.87
C ILE A 7 -0.45 -30.28 -26.34
N LYS A 8 0.78 -30.31 -25.80
CA LYS A 8 1.02 -30.06 -24.37
C LYS A 8 0.56 -28.66 -23.95
N GLU A 9 0.83 -27.62 -24.74
CA GLU A 9 0.36 -26.25 -24.45
C GLU A 9 -1.17 -26.17 -24.37
N ASN A 10 -1.89 -26.82 -25.28
CA ASN A 10 -3.36 -26.83 -25.29
C ASN A 10 -3.95 -27.59 -24.07
N GLU A 11 -3.32 -28.68 -23.63
CA GLU A 11 -3.71 -29.38 -22.39
C GLU A 11 -3.58 -28.48 -21.16
N TRP A 12 -2.49 -27.71 -21.07
CA TRP A 12 -2.30 -26.75 -19.98
C TRP A 12 -3.31 -25.60 -20.02
N LEU A 13 -3.69 -25.13 -21.22
CA LEU A 13 -4.72 -24.11 -21.39
C LEU A 13 -6.09 -24.62 -20.93
N LYS A 14 -6.47 -25.86 -21.27
CA LYS A 14 -7.71 -26.49 -20.78
C LYS A 14 -7.71 -26.61 -19.25
N LEU A 15 -6.59 -27.06 -18.67
CA LEU A 15 -6.48 -27.20 -17.22
C LEU A 15 -6.56 -25.84 -16.50
N LEU A 16 -6.05 -24.78 -17.13
CA LEU A 16 -6.19 -23.40 -16.65
C LEU A 16 -7.64 -22.94 -16.74
N GLU A 17 -8.33 -23.20 -17.85
CA GLU A 17 -9.74 -22.87 -18.03
C GLU A 17 -10.62 -23.55 -16.96
N GLU A 18 -10.39 -24.83 -16.69
CA GLU A 18 -11.07 -25.55 -15.60
C GLU A 18 -10.82 -24.91 -14.22
N ALA A 19 -9.59 -24.48 -13.95
CA ALA A 19 -9.25 -23.82 -12.68
C ALA A 19 -9.96 -22.47 -12.53
N ILE A 20 -10.17 -21.76 -13.64
CA ILE A 20 -10.89 -20.48 -13.65
C ILE A 20 -12.41 -20.72 -13.47
N GLN A 21 -12.97 -21.69 -14.20
CA GLN A 21 -14.39 -22.05 -14.09
C GLN A 21 -14.76 -22.57 -12.69
N SER A 22 -13.86 -23.30 -12.05
CA SER A 22 -14.02 -23.75 -10.64
C SER A 22 -13.84 -22.63 -9.61
N GLY A 23 -13.59 -21.38 -10.05
CA GLY A 23 -13.43 -20.22 -9.17
C GLY A 23 -12.14 -20.21 -8.37
N VAL A 24 -11.15 -21.04 -8.72
CA VAL A 24 -9.86 -21.08 -8.02
C VAL A 24 -9.09 -19.80 -8.29
N LYS A 25 -8.56 -19.20 -7.23
CA LYS A 25 -7.72 -18.02 -7.33
C LYS A 25 -6.35 -18.39 -7.93
N ILE A 26 -6.21 -18.17 -9.23
CA ILE A 26 -4.98 -18.44 -9.98
C ILE A 26 -3.81 -17.60 -9.44
N GLN A 27 -2.66 -18.23 -9.25
CA GLN A 27 -1.43 -17.57 -8.84
C GLN A 27 -0.30 -17.85 -9.83
N VAL A 28 0.34 -16.80 -10.35
CA VAL A 28 1.53 -16.92 -11.21
C VAL A 28 2.77 -17.03 -10.32
N ASN A 29 2.98 -18.20 -9.73
CA ASN A 29 4.20 -18.57 -9.01
C ASN A 29 4.49 -20.07 -9.18
N HIS A 30 5.74 -20.52 -9.02
CA HIS A 30 6.10 -21.93 -9.20
C HIS A 30 5.43 -22.90 -8.21
N ARG A 31 4.88 -22.39 -7.11
CA ARG A 31 4.29 -23.20 -6.03
C ARG A 31 2.81 -23.54 -6.29
N PHE A 32 2.16 -22.81 -7.19
CA PHE A 32 0.74 -23.00 -7.47
C PHE A 32 0.51 -24.30 -8.23
N LYS A 33 -0.27 -25.18 -7.62
CA LYS A 33 -0.71 -26.45 -8.20
C LYS A 33 -2.23 -26.46 -8.30
N TYR A 34 -2.75 -27.08 -9.36
CA TYR A 34 -4.17 -27.39 -9.52
C TYR A 34 -4.28 -28.84 -9.96
N LYS A 35 -5.08 -29.65 -9.24
CA LYS A 35 -5.20 -31.11 -9.43
C LYS A 35 -3.84 -31.81 -9.50
N GLU A 36 -2.96 -31.54 -8.53
CA GLU A 36 -1.57 -32.02 -8.47
C GLU A 36 -0.64 -31.60 -9.63
N LYS A 37 -1.14 -30.90 -10.65
CA LYS A 37 -0.33 -30.39 -11.76
C LYS A 37 0.17 -28.98 -11.47
N GLY A 38 1.45 -28.73 -11.77
CA GLY A 38 2.14 -27.46 -11.53
C GLY A 38 1.74 -26.33 -12.49
N LEU A 39 0.47 -25.92 -12.47
CA LEU A 39 -0.06 -24.86 -13.33
C LEU A 39 0.73 -23.54 -13.17
N GLY A 40 1.21 -23.26 -11.96
CA GLY A 40 2.04 -22.11 -11.66
C GLY A 40 3.40 -22.10 -12.38
N THR A 41 4.00 -23.28 -12.58
CA THR A 41 5.22 -23.45 -13.38
C THR A 41 4.95 -23.17 -14.86
N PHE A 42 3.82 -23.65 -15.40
CA PHE A 42 3.40 -23.36 -16.77
C PHE A 42 3.21 -21.85 -17.01
N LEU A 43 2.48 -21.17 -16.12
CA LEU A 43 2.27 -19.72 -16.19
C LEU A 43 3.58 -18.94 -16.09
N THR A 44 4.47 -19.35 -15.19
CA THR A 44 5.78 -18.70 -15.01
C THR A 44 6.70 -18.93 -16.21
N ALA A 45 6.67 -20.13 -16.82
CA ALA A 45 7.41 -20.43 -18.03
C ALA A 45 6.90 -19.64 -19.24
N ALA A 46 5.58 -19.51 -19.42
CA ALA A 46 4.96 -18.68 -20.45
C ALA A 46 5.41 -17.22 -20.33
N LYS A 47 5.45 -16.68 -19.10
CA LYS A 47 5.92 -15.32 -18.82
C LYS A 47 7.42 -15.15 -19.10
N ARG A 48 8.27 -16.10 -18.67
CA ARG A 48 9.74 -16.03 -18.83
C ARG A 48 10.18 -16.17 -20.29
N SER A 49 9.49 -17.01 -21.06
CA SER A 49 9.79 -17.25 -22.48
C SER A 49 9.29 -16.15 -23.42
N ASN A 50 8.56 -15.16 -22.90
CA ASN A 50 7.99 -14.03 -23.65
C ASN A 50 7.19 -14.44 -24.91
N LYS A 51 6.54 -15.62 -24.87
CA LYS A 51 5.69 -16.13 -25.95
C LYS A 51 4.41 -15.29 -26.02
N THR A 52 4.44 -14.18 -26.76
CA THR A 52 3.35 -13.20 -26.86
C THR A 52 2.01 -13.81 -27.23
N GLN A 53 1.97 -14.78 -28.15
CA GLN A 53 0.72 -15.48 -28.52
C GLN A 53 0.14 -16.31 -27.38
N LEU A 54 0.97 -17.04 -26.63
CA LEU A 54 0.54 -17.85 -25.49
C LEU A 54 0.09 -16.96 -24.32
N ILE A 55 0.81 -15.86 -24.07
CA ILE A 55 0.44 -14.86 -23.06
C ILE A 55 -0.95 -14.28 -23.38
N LYS A 56 -1.20 -13.87 -24.63
CA LYS A 56 -2.52 -13.37 -25.05
C LYS A 56 -3.64 -14.40 -24.84
N LYS A 57 -3.40 -15.67 -25.17
CA LYS A 57 -4.37 -16.76 -24.93
C LYS A 57 -4.66 -16.97 -23.44
N ILE A 58 -3.63 -16.92 -22.60
CA ILE A 58 -3.77 -17.04 -21.15
C ILE A 58 -4.50 -15.81 -20.56
N GLU A 59 -4.19 -14.61 -21.06
CA GLU A 59 -4.87 -13.37 -20.66
C GLU A 59 -6.35 -13.36 -21.08
N SER A 60 -6.67 -13.86 -22.28
CA SER A 60 -8.07 -13.97 -22.74
C SER A 60 -8.91 -14.95 -21.91
N LEU A 61 -8.27 -15.97 -21.30
CA LEU A 61 -8.94 -16.86 -20.36
C LEU A 61 -9.25 -16.19 -19.00
N GLY A 62 -8.68 -15.01 -18.74
CA GLY A 62 -8.91 -14.23 -17.52
C GLY A 62 -7.72 -14.18 -16.56
N VAL A 63 -6.56 -14.73 -16.95
CA VAL A 63 -5.34 -14.64 -16.13
C VAL A 63 -4.65 -13.30 -16.33
N ASN A 64 -4.58 -12.50 -15.28
CA ASN A 64 -3.91 -11.21 -15.35
C ASN A 64 -2.46 -11.32 -14.84
N PHE A 65 -1.50 -11.49 -15.77
CA PHE A 65 -0.06 -11.53 -15.47
C PHE A 65 0.47 -10.24 -14.83
N LYS A 66 -0.20 -9.11 -15.10
CA LYS A 66 0.13 -7.80 -14.54
C LYS A 66 -0.10 -7.78 -13.02
N MET A 67 -1.01 -8.60 -12.48
CA MET A 67 -1.21 -8.74 -11.03
C MET A 67 0.02 -9.24 -10.27
N HIS A 68 1.01 -9.79 -10.97
CA HIS A 68 2.27 -10.29 -10.42
C HIS A 68 3.48 -9.49 -10.94
N SER A 69 3.27 -8.35 -11.58
CA SER A 69 4.34 -7.47 -12.04
C SER A 69 4.85 -6.54 -10.94
N LYS A 70 6.14 -6.20 -11.00
CA LYS A 70 6.76 -5.23 -10.10
C LYS A 70 6.59 -3.77 -10.56
N LYS A 71 6.09 -3.54 -11.79
CA LYS A 71 5.90 -2.17 -12.29
C LYS A 71 4.81 -1.43 -11.50
N PRO A 72 4.99 -0.12 -11.19
CA PRO A 72 4.02 0.68 -10.44
C PRO A 72 2.61 0.69 -11.02
N GLU A 73 2.48 0.87 -12.34
CA GLU A 73 1.20 0.96 -13.06
C GLU A 73 0.36 -0.32 -12.90
N HIS A 74 1.00 -1.48 -13.01
CA HIS A 74 0.34 -2.77 -12.86
C HIS A 74 -0.13 -3.04 -11.43
N TYR A 75 0.55 -2.47 -10.43
CA TYR A 75 0.07 -2.53 -9.05
C TYR A 75 -1.21 -1.71 -8.88
N LEU A 76 -1.30 -0.53 -9.53
CA LEU A 76 -2.49 0.31 -9.49
C LEU A 76 -3.68 -0.36 -10.17
N GLU A 77 -3.50 -0.97 -11.34
CA GLU A 77 -4.53 -1.78 -11.99
C GLU A 77 -5.05 -2.91 -11.09
N LYS A 78 -4.12 -3.64 -10.44
CA LYS A 78 -4.45 -4.69 -9.47
C LYS A 78 -5.22 -4.12 -8.28
N TYR A 79 -4.80 -2.98 -7.75
CA TYR A 79 -5.45 -2.33 -6.62
C TYR A 79 -6.89 -1.94 -6.96
N ILE A 80 -7.11 -1.32 -8.11
CA ILE A 80 -8.43 -0.95 -8.63
C ILE A 80 -9.30 -2.19 -8.82
N SER A 81 -8.77 -3.24 -9.46
CA SER A 81 -9.50 -4.49 -9.67
C SER A 81 -9.91 -5.17 -8.36
N GLN A 82 -9.04 -5.17 -7.35
CA GLN A 82 -9.37 -5.74 -6.05
C GLN A 82 -10.43 -4.92 -5.31
N LEU A 83 -10.32 -3.59 -5.37
CA LEU A 83 -11.30 -2.69 -4.76
C LEU A 83 -12.67 -2.78 -5.47
N SER A 84 -12.70 -3.07 -6.76
CA SER A 84 -13.94 -3.23 -7.53
C SER A 84 -14.59 -4.60 -7.35
N THR A 85 -13.84 -5.66 -7.10
CA THR A 85 -14.37 -7.04 -7.04
C THR A 85 -14.73 -7.50 -5.64
N GLN A 86 -14.10 -6.96 -4.58
CA GLN A 86 -14.40 -7.37 -3.22
C GLN A 86 -15.80 -6.90 -2.78
N LYS A 87 -16.63 -7.85 -2.33
CA LYS A 87 -17.99 -7.58 -1.83
C LYS A 87 -17.98 -6.68 -0.59
N ARG A 88 -17.04 -6.89 0.33
CA ARG A 88 -16.86 -6.12 1.58
C ARG A 88 -15.40 -5.72 1.76
N PRO A 89 -14.91 -4.68 1.08
CA PRO A 89 -13.50 -4.28 1.16
C PRO A 89 -13.19 -3.71 2.55
N ASN A 90 -12.13 -4.20 3.20
CA ASN A 90 -11.65 -3.62 4.46
C ASN A 90 -10.93 -2.29 4.18
N LYS A 91 -11.59 -1.18 4.53
CA LYS A 91 -11.09 0.18 4.32
C LYS A 91 -9.65 0.38 4.81
N GLN A 92 -9.36 -0.01 6.05
CA GLN A 92 -8.04 0.19 6.66
C GLN A 92 -6.95 -0.58 5.90
N GLN A 93 -7.23 -1.82 5.49
CA GLN A 93 -6.29 -2.62 4.71
C GLN A 93 -5.95 -1.95 3.36
N PHE A 94 -6.96 -1.42 2.67
CA PHE A 94 -6.75 -0.69 1.42
C PHE A 94 -5.98 0.62 1.66
N ILE A 95 -6.29 1.38 2.71
CA ILE A 95 -5.54 2.59 3.08
C ILE A 95 -4.05 2.27 3.29
N THR A 96 -3.74 1.24 4.09
CA THR A 96 -2.36 0.82 4.36
C THR A 96 -1.62 0.50 3.06
N ARG A 97 -2.25 -0.28 2.17
CA ARG A 97 -1.66 -0.65 0.87
C ARG A 97 -1.49 0.54 -0.06
N PHE A 98 -2.45 1.46 -0.09
CA PHE A 98 -2.34 2.68 -0.86
C PHE A 98 -1.16 3.52 -0.40
N ASN A 99 -1.03 3.74 0.91
CA ASN A 99 0.04 4.55 1.49
C ASN A 99 1.42 3.95 1.26
N ALA A 100 1.54 2.62 1.31
CA ALA A 100 2.80 1.93 1.11
C ALA A 100 3.25 1.89 -0.35
N TYR A 101 2.32 1.72 -1.30
CA TYR A 101 2.67 1.36 -2.68
C TYR A 101 2.23 2.35 -3.75
N ILE A 102 1.12 3.05 -3.55
CA ILE A 102 0.55 3.98 -4.57
C ILE A 102 1.00 5.40 -4.28
N LEU A 103 0.85 5.85 -3.04
CA LEU A 103 1.15 7.21 -2.63
C LEU A 103 2.60 7.64 -2.93
N PRO A 104 3.65 6.84 -2.65
CA PRO A 104 5.04 7.24 -2.92
C PRO A 104 5.34 7.40 -4.42
N ARG A 105 4.49 6.82 -5.27
CA ARG A 105 4.67 6.77 -6.73
C ARG A 105 3.66 7.64 -7.47
N LYS A 106 2.96 8.53 -6.75
CA LYS A 106 1.88 9.36 -7.32
C LYS A 106 2.30 10.17 -8.55
N GLY A 107 3.57 10.61 -8.62
CA GLY A 107 4.10 11.36 -9.75
C GLY A 107 4.33 10.54 -11.03
N LEU A 108 4.28 9.21 -10.93
CA LEU A 108 4.39 8.29 -12.06
C LEU A 108 3.01 7.83 -12.57
N LEU A 109 1.92 8.31 -11.98
CA LEU A 109 0.56 7.89 -12.33
C LEU A 109 -0.02 8.85 -13.37
N ASN A 110 -0.66 8.30 -14.39
CA ASN A 110 -1.45 9.12 -15.32
C ASN A 110 -2.71 9.67 -14.63
N GLU A 111 -3.21 10.80 -15.15
CA GLU A 111 -4.39 11.46 -14.59
C GLU A 111 -5.64 10.57 -14.68
N GLN A 112 -5.82 9.88 -15.81
CA GLN A 112 -6.97 9.00 -16.05
C GLN A 112 -7.08 7.87 -15.01
N THR A 113 -5.98 7.20 -14.64
CA THR A 113 -6.04 6.11 -13.65
C THR A 113 -6.21 6.65 -12.23
N THR A 114 -5.67 7.85 -11.97
CA THR A 114 -5.87 8.56 -10.69
C THR A 114 -7.35 8.90 -10.49
N GLU A 115 -8.00 9.44 -11.52
CA GLU A 115 -9.43 9.78 -11.47
C GLU A 115 -10.30 8.53 -11.32
N LYS A 116 -9.99 7.46 -12.07
CA LYS A 116 -10.67 6.16 -11.95
C LYS A 116 -10.58 5.60 -10.53
N LEU A 117 -9.41 5.70 -9.90
CA LEU A 117 -9.23 5.26 -8.52
C LEU A 117 -10.07 6.10 -7.55
N ASN A 118 -10.07 7.42 -7.70
CA ASN A 118 -10.82 8.32 -6.82
C ASN A 118 -12.32 8.06 -6.90
N LYS A 119 -12.89 7.94 -8.10
CA LYS A 119 -14.32 7.59 -8.31
C LYS A 119 -14.67 6.24 -7.67
N LEU A 120 -13.79 5.24 -7.84
CA LEU A 120 -14.01 3.92 -7.25
C LEU A 120 -13.94 3.95 -5.71
N TRP A 121 -13.01 4.72 -5.15
CA TRP A 121 -12.86 4.90 -3.71
C TRP A 121 -14.10 5.53 -3.09
N GLU A 122 -14.58 6.63 -3.68
CA GLU A 122 -15.78 7.34 -3.24
C GLU A 122 -17.01 6.45 -3.33
N LYS A 123 -17.17 5.69 -4.42
CA LYS A 123 -18.26 4.71 -4.56
C LYS A 123 -18.23 3.62 -3.48
N ARG A 124 -17.05 3.20 -3.03
CA ARG A 124 -16.90 2.08 -2.07
C ARG A 124 -16.95 2.52 -0.61
N PHE A 125 -16.46 3.71 -0.30
CA PHE A 125 -16.27 4.17 1.08
C PHE A 125 -16.99 5.49 1.40
N ASN A 126 -17.68 6.09 0.43
CA ASN A 126 -18.39 7.35 0.53
C ASN A 126 -17.52 8.51 1.05
N GLU A 127 -16.24 8.53 0.65
CA GLU A 127 -15.28 9.57 1.05
C GLU A 127 -14.29 9.86 -0.08
N LYS A 128 -13.66 11.03 -0.04
CA LYS A 128 -12.57 11.37 -0.96
C LYS A 128 -11.24 10.83 -0.44
N ARG A 129 -10.51 10.10 -1.28
CA ARG A 129 -9.16 9.61 -0.93
C ARG A 129 -8.18 10.77 -0.88
N LYS A 130 -7.54 10.96 0.27
CA LYS A 130 -6.41 11.90 0.41
C LYS A 130 -5.15 11.33 -0.24
N TRP A 131 -4.53 12.12 -1.13
CA TRP A 131 -3.24 11.83 -1.77
C TRP A 131 -2.05 12.45 -1.03
N THR A 132 -2.24 12.68 0.27
CA THR A 132 -1.21 13.18 1.18
C THR A 132 -0.81 12.06 2.14
N LYS A 133 0.48 12.01 2.49
CA LYS A 133 0.99 11.08 3.50
C LYS A 133 0.32 11.42 4.83
N PRO A 134 -0.28 10.44 5.53
CA PRO A 134 -0.68 10.68 6.91
C PRO A 134 0.58 10.95 7.73
N GLU A 135 0.52 11.96 8.59
CA GLU A 135 1.60 12.26 9.53
C GLU A 135 1.81 11.05 10.44
N THR A 136 3.03 10.52 10.46
CA THR A 136 3.44 9.48 11.41
C THR A 136 3.81 10.10 12.75
N ASP A 137 3.91 9.30 13.81
CA ASP A 137 4.39 9.81 15.10
C ASP A 137 5.83 10.33 15.00
N LEU A 138 6.66 9.75 14.14
CA LEU A 138 8.01 10.26 13.86
C LEU A 138 7.98 11.63 13.17
N ASP A 139 7.12 11.81 12.16
CA ASP A 139 6.92 13.13 11.52
C ASP A 139 6.48 14.17 12.56
N ARG A 140 5.61 13.80 13.50
CA ARG A 140 5.14 14.68 14.58
C ARG A 140 6.19 14.97 15.64
N VAL A 141 7.04 13.99 15.98
CA VAL A 141 8.21 14.23 16.84
C VAL A 141 9.13 15.25 16.18
N GLN A 142 9.39 15.11 14.88
CA GLN A 142 10.24 16.08 14.17
C GLN A 142 9.61 17.48 14.18
N PHE A 143 8.33 17.60 13.85
CA PHE A 143 7.63 18.89 13.93
C PHE A 143 7.62 19.48 15.34
N TRP A 144 7.58 18.64 16.36
CA TRP A 144 7.65 19.07 17.75
C TRP A 144 9.04 19.60 18.12
N LYS A 145 10.12 18.95 17.66
CA LYS A 145 11.48 19.46 17.79
C LYS A 145 11.69 20.75 17.00
N ASP A 146 11.18 20.81 15.77
CA ASP A 146 11.23 22.02 14.96
C ASP A 146 10.52 23.19 15.67
N PHE A 147 9.36 22.94 16.27
CA PHE A 147 8.68 23.91 17.12
C PHE A 147 9.53 24.33 18.33
N ARG A 148 10.19 23.38 19.00
CA ARG A 148 11.06 23.64 20.17
C ARG A 148 12.24 24.57 19.83
N TYR A 149 12.83 24.42 18.64
CA TYR A 149 14.00 25.19 18.23
C TYR A 149 13.66 26.40 17.34
N ASN A 150 12.39 26.61 16.97
CA ASN A 150 11.97 27.75 16.17
C ASN A 150 11.78 29.00 17.06
N GLY A 151 12.81 29.84 17.13
CA GLY A 151 12.80 31.07 17.94
C GLY A 151 11.76 32.12 17.51
N ASN A 152 11.25 32.08 16.27
CA ASN A 152 10.22 33.02 15.81
C ASN A 152 8.84 32.68 16.39
N ILE A 153 8.54 31.39 16.52
CA ILE A 153 7.23 30.90 16.98
C ILE A 153 7.26 30.56 18.47
N ASN A 154 8.41 30.14 18.98
CA ASN A 154 8.64 29.70 20.35
C ASN A 154 9.92 30.34 20.90
N PRO A 155 9.89 31.66 21.17
CA PRO A 155 11.07 32.39 21.65
C PRO A 155 11.58 31.88 23.01
N GLU A 156 10.68 31.35 23.85
CA GLU A 156 11.03 30.78 25.16
C GLU A 156 11.64 29.38 25.06
N GLY A 157 11.57 28.75 23.88
CA GLY A 157 12.09 27.41 23.67
C GLY A 157 11.43 26.35 24.57
N LYS A 158 10.12 26.45 24.81
CA LYS A 158 9.40 25.45 25.62
C LYS A 158 9.04 24.21 24.80
N TRP A 159 9.06 23.04 25.42
CA TRP A 159 8.50 21.82 24.82
C TRP A 159 6.96 21.84 24.81
N PHE A 160 6.31 22.53 25.75
CA PHE A 160 4.86 22.68 25.75
C PHE A 160 4.41 24.14 25.79
N HIS A 161 3.51 24.51 24.88
CA HIS A 161 2.93 25.85 24.82
C HIS A 161 1.43 25.81 24.49
N TYR A 162 0.74 26.94 24.65
CA TYR A 162 -0.67 27.08 24.32
C TYR A 162 -0.96 26.79 22.83
N ARG A 163 -2.19 26.34 22.56
CA ARG A 163 -2.67 25.97 21.21
C ARG A 163 -2.47 27.06 20.16
N LYS A 164 -2.53 28.34 20.54
CA LYS A 164 -2.27 29.48 19.64
C LYS A 164 -0.90 29.40 18.95
N TYR A 165 0.10 28.82 19.62
CA TYR A 165 1.48 28.74 19.14
C TYR A 165 1.79 27.39 18.49
N MET A 166 1.35 26.29 19.10
CA MET A 166 1.62 24.93 18.59
C MET A 166 0.66 24.49 17.47
N GLY A 167 -0.48 25.16 17.32
CA GLY A 167 -1.50 24.84 16.32
C GLY A 167 -1.99 23.40 16.42
N LYS A 168 -1.76 22.62 15.36
CA LYS A 168 -2.20 21.21 15.25
C LYS A 168 -1.42 20.26 16.15
N LEU A 169 -0.19 20.61 16.55
CA LEU A 169 0.63 19.79 17.44
C LEU A 169 0.09 19.76 18.87
N TYR A 170 -0.61 20.81 19.31
CA TYR A 170 -1.04 20.99 20.69
C TYR A 170 -1.71 19.75 21.29
N GLY A 171 -2.73 19.21 20.62
CA GLY A 171 -3.47 18.06 21.14
C GLY A 171 -2.60 16.81 21.26
N TRP A 172 -1.72 16.58 20.28
CA TRP A 172 -0.83 15.42 20.25
C TRP A 172 0.25 15.49 21.35
N VAL A 173 0.80 16.68 21.61
CA VAL A 173 1.78 16.93 22.69
C VAL A 173 1.09 16.89 24.05
N TYR A 174 -0.08 17.52 24.19
CA TYR A 174 -0.84 17.55 25.44
C TYR A 174 -1.19 16.15 25.94
N THR A 175 -1.62 15.25 25.06
CA THR A 175 -1.88 13.85 25.43
C THR A 175 -0.63 13.17 26.00
N ARG A 176 0.54 13.40 25.41
CA ARG A 176 1.81 12.82 25.88
C ARG A 176 2.30 13.40 27.18
N LYS A 177 2.01 14.68 27.41
CA LYS A 177 2.26 15.32 28.71
C LYS A 177 1.43 14.68 29.84
N ARG A 178 0.23 14.17 29.52
CA ARG A 178 -0.67 13.57 30.51
C ARG A 178 -0.58 12.05 30.62
N ASP A 179 -0.09 11.39 29.59
CA ASP A 179 -0.04 9.93 29.48
C ASP A 179 1.40 9.47 29.25
N GLU A 180 2.00 8.96 30.32
CA GLU A 180 3.37 8.46 30.30
C GLU A 180 3.56 7.29 29.34
N GLN A 181 2.54 6.43 29.16
CA GLN A 181 2.63 5.31 28.21
C GLN A 181 2.76 5.84 26.78
N LYS A 182 1.97 6.87 26.43
CA LYS A 182 2.07 7.51 25.11
C LYS A 182 3.38 8.25 24.91
N MET A 183 3.93 8.84 25.97
CA MET A 183 5.26 9.45 25.93
C MET A 183 6.36 8.39 25.74
N ASN A 184 6.29 7.27 26.46
CA ASN A 184 7.24 6.16 26.38
C ASN A 184 7.40 5.61 24.96
N LEU A 185 6.32 5.56 24.17
CA LEU A 185 6.36 5.09 22.78
C LEU A 185 7.25 5.91 21.84
N ILE A 186 7.63 7.13 22.23
CA ILE A 186 8.43 8.03 21.39
C ILE A 186 9.75 8.47 22.04
N LYS A 187 10.05 8.01 23.28
CA LYS A 187 11.23 8.43 24.04
C LYS A 187 12.55 8.16 23.30
N GLU A 188 12.61 7.07 22.52
CA GLU A 188 13.79 6.70 21.73
C GLU A 188 14.18 7.75 20.67
N HIS A 189 13.26 8.63 20.28
CA HIS A 189 13.51 9.67 19.30
C HIS A 189 14.10 10.95 19.90
N PHE A 190 14.28 11.03 21.23
CA PHE A 190 14.83 12.20 21.90
C PHE A 190 16.24 11.91 22.44
N THR A 191 17.09 12.92 22.41
CA THR A 191 18.42 12.83 23.05
C THR A 191 18.29 12.86 24.57
N LYS A 192 19.33 12.41 25.29
CA LYS A 192 19.36 12.47 26.77
C LYS A 192 19.13 13.90 27.30
N LYS A 193 19.63 14.92 26.59
CA LYS A 193 19.42 16.33 26.93
C LYS A 193 17.95 16.71 26.78
N GLU A 194 17.35 16.41 25.64
CA GLU A 194 15.95 16.72 25.35
C GLU A 194 14.99 16.02 26.34
N LEU A 195 15.26 14.75 26.68
CA LEU A 195 14.48 14.01 27.68
C LEU A 195 14.56 14.66 29.08
N SER A 196 15.73 15.19 29.46
CA SER A 196 15.89 15.93 30.72
C SER A 196 15.09 17.23 30.73
N GLU A 197 15.10 17.97 29.61
CA GLU A 197 14.29 19.19 29.46
C GLU A 197 12.78 18.88 29.50
N LEU A 198 12.34 17.85 28.78
CA LEU A 198 10.95 17.38 28.79
C LEU A 198 10.47 17.01 30.21
N LYS A 199 11.31 16.29 30.97
CA LYS A 199 11.00 15.94 32.36
C LYS A 199 10.86 17.18 33.25
N LYS A 200 11.72 18.20 33.06
CA LYS A 200 11.61 19.48 33.79
C LYS A 200 10.31 20.22 33.48
N GLU A 201 9.75 20.05 32.27
CA GLU A 201 8.48 20.63 31.87
C GLU A 201 7.24 19.78 32.23
N GLY A 202 7.44 18.64 32.89
CA GLY A 202 6.39 17.76 33.40
C GLY A 202 5.82 16.77 32.37
N PHE A 203 6.67 16.23 31.50
CA PHE A 203 6.40 15.08 30.63
C PHE A 203 6.92 13.76 31.22
#